data_AF-A0AAQ3PG80-F1
#
_entry.id   AF-A0AAQ3PG80-F1
#
_cell.length_a   1.000
_cell.length_b   1.000
_cell.length_c   1.000
_cell.angle_alpha   90.00
_cell.angle_beta   90.00
_cell.angle_gamma   90.00
#
_symmetry.space_group_name_H-M   'P 1'
#
loop_
_entity.id
_entity.type
_entity.pdbx_description
1 polymer ?
#
loop_
_entity_poly.entity_id
_entity_poly.type
_entity_poly.pdbx_seq_one_letter_code
_entity_poly.pdbx_strand_id
1 'polypeptide(L)'
;MIPIALGKEEENNIVLKTLVELENYLKMSLKDIVSSETNTLRLFSTLNFLSNLPFKDVTLSDRRKHIIETMHQHFPTILCSFKQRFPTTHKLAELEARQNEVAIKIYEAENFNDEVQLKEVVLKEQINRLKEEIKVCEAALSSLDEGKNKCIAETIRYKKELENVRKNKSQMVEDQRKVEQELLEVAYKWSVLCSEYELDRMAARNPS
;
A
#
# COMPACT_ATOMS: atom_id res chain seq x y z
N MET A 1 49.08 -56.93 64.16
CA MET A 1 48.36 -55.69 63.79
C MET A 1 49.38 -54.58 63.76
N ILE A 2 49.77 -54.14 62.57
CA ILE A 2 50.68 -53.03 62.34
C ILE A 2 49.83 -51.75 62.29
N PRO A 3 50.08 -50.73 63.11
CA PRO A 3 49.46 -49.43 62.91
C PRO A 3 50.16 -48.78 61.72
N ILE A 4 49.44 -48.62 60.61
CA ILE A 4 49.88 -47.79 59.49
C ILE A 4 49.71 -46.34 59.94
N ALA A 5 50.82 -45.70 60.30
CA ALA A 5 50.89 -44.25 60.39
C ALA A 5 50.85 -43.69 58.96
N LEU A 6 49.64 -43.46 58.44
CA LEU A 6 49.45 -42.70 57.21
C LEU A 6 49.54 -41.20 57.54
N GLY A 7 50.22 -40.46 56.68
CA GLY A 7 50.88 -39.20 57.01
C GLY A 7 49.95 -38.01 57.22
N LYS A 8 50.27 -37.22 58.24
CA LYS A 8 49.70 -35.88 58.52
C LYS A 8 49.83 -34.89 57.35
N GLU A 9 50.65 -35.20 56.34
CA GLU A 9 50.91 -34.38 55.16
C GLU A 9 49.82 -34.55 54.08
N GLU A 10 49.20 -35.74 54.01
CA GLU A 10 48.21 -36.08 52.99
C GLU A 10 46.82 -35.51 53.32
N GLU A 11 46.42 -35.51 54.60
CA GLU A 11 45.19 -34.87 55.08
C GLU A 11 45.23 -33.33 54.90
N ASN A 12 46.37 -32.71 55.20
CA ASN A 12 46.56 -31.27 55.01
C ASN A 12 46.45 -30.87 53.53
N ASN A 13 46.94 -31.70 52.62
CA ASN A 13 46.82 -31.50 51.18
C ASN A 13 45.35 -31.56 50.71
N ILE A 14 44.55 -32.50 51.24
CA ILE A 14 43.12 -32.63 50.93
C ILE A 14 42.35 -31.38 51.38
N VAL A 15 42.60 -30.89 52.61
CA VAL A 15 41.92 -29.68 53.12
C VAL A 15 42.26 -28.44 52.29
N LEU A 16 43.53 -28.26 51.92
CA LEU A 16 43.97 -27.19 51.02
C LEU A 16 43.25 -27.24 49.67
N LYS A 17 43.15 -28.43 49.06
CA LYS A 17 42.44 -28.63 47.80
C LYS A 17 40.95 -28.29 47.91
N THR A 18 40.30 -28.70 49.00
CA THR A 18 38.87 -28.40 49.25
C THR A 18 38.63 -26.91 49.50
N LEU A 19 39.58 -26.20 50.11
CA LEU A 19 39.50 -24.74 50.27
C LEU A 19 39.64 -24.01 48.92
N VAL A 20 40.55 -24.46 48.04
CA VAL A 20 40.67 -23.93 46.67
C VAL A 20 39.38 -24.18 45.89
N GLU A 21 38.76 -25.34 46.05
CA GLU A 21 37.47 -25.64 45.43
C GLU A 21 36.34 -24.73 45.95
N LEU A 22 36.29 -24.46 47.26
CA LEU A 22 35.34 -23.51 47.85
C LEU A 22 35.55 -22.09 47.27
N GLU A 23 36.80 -21.66 47.12
CA GLU A 23 37.13 -20.36 46.54
C GLU A 23 36.65 -20.24 45.09
N ASN A 24 36.74 -21.32 44.31
CA ASN A 24 36.23 -21.35 42.94
C ASN A 24 34.70 -21.16 42.89
N TYR A 25 33.95 -21.81 43.78
CA TYR A 25 32.50 -21.59 43.85
C TYR A 25 32.13 -20.19 44.35
N LEU A 26 32.92 -19.60 45.24
CA LEU A 26 32.71 -18.21 45.69
C LEU A 26 32.91 -17.18 44.57
N LYS A 27 33.70 -17.51 43.54
CA LYS A 27 33.89 -16.68 42.34
C LYS A 27 32.79 -16.88 41.28
N MET A 28 32.02 -17.96 41.35
CA MET A 28 30.92 -18.21 40.41
C MET A 28 29.69 -17.37 40.72
N SER A 29 28.94 -17.01 39.69
CA SER A 29 27.65 -16.36 39.90
C SER A 29 26.66 -17.36 40.52
N LEU A 30 25.74 -16.88 41.36
CA LEU A 30 24.67 -17.72 41.90
C LEU A 30 23.91 -18.41 40.76
N LYS A 31 23.61 -17.69 39.67
CA LYS A 31 22.97 -18.26 38.48
C LYS A 31 23.69 -19.52 37.99
N ASP A 32 25.01 -19.49 37.84
CA ASP A 32 25.78 -20.61 37.30
C ASP A 32 25.89 -21.79 38.28
N ILE A 33 25.88 -21.49 39.59
CA ILE A 33 25.81 -22.51 40.65
C ILE A 33 24.45 -23.21 40.63
N VAL A 34 23.35 -22.45 40.59
CA VAL A 34 21.99 -23.02 40.70
C VAL A 34 21.50 -23.63 39.38
N SER A 35 22.07 -23.23 38.25
CA SER A 35 21.75 -23.81 36.93
C SER A 35 22.39 -25.19 36.71
N SER A 36 23.34 -25.60 37.56
CA SER A 36 23.99 -26.90 37.53
C SER A 36 23.78 -27.64 38.84
N GLU A 37 23.04 -28.74 38.79
CA GLU A 37 22.82 -29.59 39.96
C GLU A 37 24.15 -30.15 40.50
N THR A 38 25.10 -30.45 39.62
CA THR A 38 26.45 -30.87 39.99
C THR A 38 27.21 -29.80 40.77
N ASN A 39 27.14 -28.53 40.36
CA ASN A 39 27.80 -27.41 41.07
C ASN A 39 27.18 -27.20 42.46
N THR A 40 25.85 -27.28 42.54
CA THR A 40 25.12 -27.15 43.81
C THR A 40 25.51 -28.27 44.78
N LEU A 41 25.51 -29.52 44.32
CA LEU A 41 25.87 -30.68 45.14
C LEU A 41 27.34 -30.65 45.59
N ARG A 42 28.26 -30.28 44.69
CA ARG A 42 29.68 -30.16 45.05
C ARG A 42 29.92 -29.06 46.06
N LEU A 43 29.34 -27.87 45.89
CA LEU A 43 29.46 -26.79 46.88
C LEU A 43 28.95 -27.21 48.26
N PHE A 44 27.81 -27.91 48.35
CA PHE A 44 27.34 -28.46 49.62
C PHE A 44 28.26 -29.52 50.20
N SER A 45 28.81 -30.40 49.36
CA SER A 45 29.79 -31.40 49.80
C SER A 45 31.07 -30.75 50.33
N THR A 46 31.59 -29.73 49.65
CA THR A 46 32.75 -28.92 50.07
C THR A 46 32.49 -28.24 51.42
N LEU A 47 31.33 -27.60 51.60
CA LEU A 47 30.96 -26.96 52.86
C LEU A 47 30.75 -27.98 54.00
N ASN A 48 30.08 -29.10 53.73
CA ASN A 48 29.89 -30.19 54.69
C ASN A 48 31.22 -30.79 55.15
N PHE A 49 32.15 -31.02 54.21
CA PHE A 49 33.47 -31.55 54.53
C PHE A 49 34.24 -30.59 55.42
N LEU A 50 34.29 -29.30 55.07
CA LEU A 50 35.05 -28.30 55.81
C LEU A 50 34.45 -27.97 57.19
N SER A 51 33.11 -28.03 57.32
CA SER A 51 32.38 -27.77 58.58
C SER A 51 32.57 -28.90 59.60
N ASN A 52 32.76 -30.15 59.15
CA ASN A 52 32.90 -31.33 60.02
C ASN A 52 34.36 -31.75 60.28
N LEU A 53 35.34 -30.93 59.93
CA LEU A 53 36.75 -31.25 60.16
C LEU A 53 37.07 -31.33 61.67
N PRO A 54 37.70 -32.40 62.17
CA PRO A 54 38.26 -32.41 63.52
C PRO A 54 39.45 -31.45 63.55
N PHE A 55 39.24 -30.21 64.03
CA PHE A 55 40.24 -29.13 64.03
C PHE A 55 41.46 -29.37 64.94
N LYS A 56 41.72 -30.60 65.39
CA LYS A 56 42.85 -30.93 66.26
C LYS A 56 44.20 -30.97 65.53
N ASP A 57 44.22 -31.16 64.21
CA ASP A 57 45.46 -31.37 63.45
C ASP A 57 45.66 -30.42 62.23
N VAL A 58 44.76 -29.45 62.00
CA VAL A 58 44.85 -28.48 60.90
C VAL A 58 44.82 -27.05 61.43
N THR A 59 45.87 -26.27 61.16
CA THR A 59 46.02 -24.85 61.58
C THR A 59 45.15 -23.91 60.77
N LEU A 60 43.82 -24.07 60.81
CA LEU A 60 42.86 -23.08 60.31
C LEU A 60 42.63 -22.01 61.38
N SER A 61 42.70 -20.73 61.00
CA SER A 61 42.38 -19.64 61.93
C SER A 61 40.89 -19.66 62.32
N ASP A 62 40.59 -19.26 63.54
CA ASP A 62 39.20 -19.29 64.07
C ASP A 62 38.25 -18.44 63.21
N ARG A 63 38.76 -17.34 62.63
CA ARG A 63 38.03 -16.53 61.64
C ARG A 63 37.59 -17.34 60.43
N ARG A 64 38.46 -18.20 59.87
CA ARG A 64 38.14 -19.02 58.69
C ARG A 64 37.13 -20.12 59.04
N LYS A 65 37.25 -20.72 60.22
CA LYS A 65 36.28 -21.70 60.72
C LYS A 65 34.89 -21.08 60.83
N HIS A 66 34.81 -19.91 61.47
CA HIS A 66 33.56 -19.19 61.61
C HIS A 66 32.91 -18.83 60.27
N ILE A 67 33.71 -18.43 59.27
CA ILE A 67 33.21 -18.17 57.91
C ILE A 67 32.64 -19.44 57.27
N ILE A 68 33.35 -20.57 57.38
CA ILE A 68 32.90 -21.86 56.82
C ILE A 68 31.59 -22.31 57.49
N GLU A 69 31.48 -22.22 58.82
CA GLU A 69 30.25 -22.50 59.57
C GLU A 69 29.10 -21.59 59.13
N THR A 70 29.35 -20.29 59.04
CA THR A 70 28.33 -19.31 58.61
C THR A 70 27.85 -19.61 57.19
N MET A 71 28.77 -19.94 56.28
CA MET A 71 28.42 -20.36 54.93
C MET A 71 27.62 -21.65 54.94
N HIS A 72 28.08 -22.68 55.66
CA HIS A 72 27.38 -23.95 55.79
C HIS A 72 25.93 -23.78 56.29
N GLN A 73 25.71 -22.86 57.22
CA GLN A 73 24.38 -22.55 57.76
C GLN A 73 23.48 -21.78 56.78
N HIS A 74 24.01 -20.78 56.06
CA HIS A 74 23.16 -19.82 55.34
C HIS A 74 23.14 -20.00 53.82
N PHE A 75 24.20 -20.49 53.20
CA PHE A 75 24.26 -20.68 51.74
C PHE A 75 23.17 -21.59 51.17
N PRO A 76 22.76 -22.69 51.82
CA PRO A 76 21.67 -23.53 51.32
C PRO A 76 20.36 -22.77 51.12
N THR A 77 20.00 -21.95 52.10
CA THR A 77 18.78 -21.13 52.07
C THR A 77 18.85 -20.05 50.99
N ILE A 78 20.02 -19.41 50.82
CA ILE A 78 20.26 -18.40 49.78
C ILE A 78 20.10 -19.02 48.39
N LEU A 79 20.72 -20.17 48.13
CA LEU A 79 20.63 -20.87 46.85
C LEU A 79 19.21 -21.35 46.55
N CYS A 80 18.52 -21.90 47.54
CA CYS A 80 17.13 -22.34 47.40
C CYS A 80 16.21 -21.15 47.05
N SER A 81 16.35 -20.03 47.77
CA SER A 81 15.57 -18.81 47.52
C SER A 81 15.85 -18.22 46.14
N PHE A 82 17.11 -18.23 45.71
CA PHE A 82 17.50 -17.78 44.38
C PHE A 82 16.92 -18.71 43.29
N LYS A 83 17.02 -20.04 43.46
CA LYS A 83 16.46 -21.04 42.53
C LYS A 83 14.97 -20.83 42.29
N GLN A 84 14.23 -20.50 43.35
CA GLN A 84 12.79 -20.30 43.28
C GLN A 84 12.40 -18.98 42.62
N ARG A 85 13.14 -17.90 42.86
CA ARG A 85 12.79 -16.56 42.38
C ARG A 85 13.33 -16.24 40.98
N PHE A 86 14.49 -16.78 40.62
CA PHE A 86 15.16 -16.48 39.35
C PHE A 86 14.31 -16.77 38.09
N PRO A 87 13.61 -17.92 37.96
CA PRO A 87 12.76 -18.19 36.81
C PRO A 87 11.60 -17.20 36.67
N THR A 88 11.08 -16.69 37.78
CA THR A 88 9.95 -15.74 37.80
C THR A 88 10.37 -14.38 37.27
N THR A 89 11.55 -13.89 37.67
CA THR A 89 12.09 -12.63 37.17
C THR A 89 12.44 -12.71 35.68
N HIS A 90 12.97 -13.84 35.22
CA HIS A 90 13.24 -14.07 33.80
C HIS A 90 11.94 -14.05 32.96
N LYS A 91 10.91 -14.76 33.40
CA LYS A 91 9.59 -14.76 32.74
C LYS A 91 8.95 -13.37 32.71
N LEU A 92 9.16 -12.56 33.75
CA LEU A 92 8.67 -11.17 33.81
C LEU A 92 9.31 -10.31 32.70
N ALA A 93 10.63 -10.41 32.53
CA ALA A 93 11.34 -9.67 31.49
C ALA A 93 10.92 -10.09 30.07
N GLU A 94 10.69 -11.39 29.84
CA GLU A 94 10.15 -11.88 28.57
C GLU A 94 8.72 -11.36 28.30
N LEU A 95 7.88 -11.30 29.32
CA LEU A 95 6.52 -10.76 29.21
C LEU A 95 6.53 -9.26 28.91
N GLU A 96 7.40 -8.49 29.55
CA GLU A 96 7.58 -7.05 29.29
C GLU A 96 8.05 -6.81 27.85
N ALA A 97 9.02 -7.59 27.36
CA ALA A 97 9.48 -7.50 25.98
C ALA A 97 8.35 -7.81 24.97
N ARG A 98 7.55 -8.86 25.23
CA ARG A 98 6.38 -9.19 24.41
C ARG A 98 5.31 -8.11 24.44
N GLN A 99 5.07 -7.51 25.60
CA GLN A 99 4.11 -6.41 25.74
C GLN A 99 4.53 -5.21 24.89
N ASN A 100 5.80 -4.84 24.94
CA ASN A 100 6.35 -3.74 24.13
C ASN A 100 6.24 -4.03 22.63
N GLU A 101 6.54 -5.26 22.20
CA GLU A 101 6.38 -5.67 20.79
C GLU A 101 4.92 -5.57 20.32
N VAL A 102 3.97 -6.02 21.14
CA VAL A 102 2.53 -5.94 20.84
C VAL A 102 2.07 -4.49 20.76
N ALA A 103 2.53 -3.63 21.68
CA ALA A 103 2.18 -2.21 21.66
C ALA A 103 2.64 -1.51 20.37
N ILE A 104 3.85 -1.81 19.89
CA ILE A 104 4.36 -1.28 18.62
C ILE A 104 3.48 -1.75 17.45
N LYS A 105 3.16 -3.05 17.40
CA LYS A 105 2.31 -3.62 16.34
C LYS A 105 0.91 -3.00 16.31
N ILE A 106 0.32 -2.72 17.47
CA ILE A 106 -0.98 -2.04 17.56
C ILE A 106 -0.86 -0.62 16.99
N TYR A 107 0.15 0.14 17.40
CA TYR A 107 0.38 1.49 16.91
C TYR A 107 0.60 1.55 15.38
N GLU A 108 1.40 0.63 14.83
CA GLU A 108 1.61 0.52 13.38
C GLU A 108 0.32 0.18 12.63
N ALA A 109 -0.52 -0.70 13.18
CA ALA A 109 -1.80 -1.06 12.60
C ALA A 109 -2.80 0.11 12.61
N GLU A 110 -2.84 0.89 13.69
CA GLU A 110 -3.67 2.10 13.79
C GLU A 110 -3.26 3.14 12.75
N ASN A 111 -1.95 3.45 12.65
CA ASN A 111 -1.44 4.39 11.64
C ASN A 111 -1.75 3.93 10.20
N PHE A 112 -1.61 2.64 9.90
CA PHE A 112 -1.94 2.11 8.58
C PHE A 112 -3.43 2.27 8.27
N ASN A 113 -4.30 2.02 9.25
CA ASN A 113 -5.74 2.20 9.10
C ASN A 113 -6.11 3.66 8.81
N ASP A 114 -5.47 4.62 9.48
CA ASP A 114 -5.68 6.05 9.22
C ASP A 114 -5.24 6.46 7.81
N GLU A 115 -4.10 5.94 7.33
CA GLU A 115 -3.63 6.20 5.96
C GLU A 115 -4.62 5.63 4.91
N VAL A 116 -5.15 4.44 5.15
CA VAL A 116 -6.16 3.81 4.28
C VAL A 116 -7.44 4.64 4.24
N GLN A 117 -7.94 5.09 5.40
CA GLN A 117 -9.13 5.94 5.47
C GLN A 117 -8.93 7.26 4.74
N LEU A 118 -7.76 7.90 4.88
CA LEU A 118 -7.44 9.13 4.16
C LEU A 118 -7.43 8.91 2.64
N LYS A 119 -6.79 7.83 2.17
CA LYS A 119 -6.78 7.46 0.74
C LYS A 119 -8.19 7.18 0.23
N GLU A 120 -9.04 6.53 1.01
CA GLU A 120 -10.44 6.27 0.66
C GLU A 120 -11.22 7.58 0.46
N VAL A 121 -11.07 8.55 1.37
CA VAL A 121 -11.72 9.87 1.26
C VAL A 121 -11.27 10.61 0.00
N VAL A 122 -9.95 10.61 -0.29
CA VAL A 122 -9.40 11.26 -1.49
C VAL A 122 -9.95 10.61 -2.77
N LEU A 123 -10.00 9.28 -2.83
CA LEU A 123 -10.54 8.56 -3.99
C LEU A 123 -12.03 8.82 -4.18
N LYS A 124 -12.82 8.85 -3.10
CA LYS A 124 -14.25 9.20 -3.17
C LYS A 124 -14.47 10.60 -3.74
N GLU A 125 -13.67 11.57 -3.33
CA GLU A 125 -13.72 12.94 -3.85
C GLU A 125 -13.35 13.00 -5.35
N GLN A 126 -12.30 12.30 -5.77
CA GLN A 126 -11.93 12.22 -7.19
C GLN A 126 -13.02 11.56 -8.04
N ILE A 127 -13.63 10.48 -7.55
CA ILE A 127 -14.75 9.82 -8.24
C ILE A 127 -15.93 10.78 -8.41
N ASN A 128 -16.24 11.58 -7.38
CA ASN A 128 -17.33 12.56 -7.47
C ASN A 128 -17.03 13.65 -8.50
N ARG A 129 -15.79 14.16 -8.55
CA ARG A 129 -15.38 15.15 -9.58
C ARG A 129 -15.51 14.59 -10.99
N LEU A 130 -14.99 13.39 -11.22
CA LEU A 130 -15.09 12.72 -12.52
C LEU A 130 -16.55 12.48 -12.93
N LYS A 131 -17.43 12.14 -12.00
CA LYS A 131 -18.87 12.00 -12.28
C LYS A 131 -19.50 13.32 -12.75
N GLU A 132 -19.15 14.44 -12.12
CA GLU A 132 -19.66 15.75 -12.56
C GLU A 132 -19.08 16.17 -13.92
N GLU A 133 -17.79 15.92 -14.17
CA GLU A 133 -17.19 16.16 -15.49
C GLU A 133 -17.85 15.34 -16.60
N ILE A 134 -18.17 14.07 -16.34
CA ILE A 134 -18.90 13.20 -17.28
C ILE A 134 -20.27 13.80 -17.60
N LYS A 135 -21.04 14.23 -16.59
CA LYS A 135 -22.35 14.86 -16.82
C LYS A 135 -22.27 16.12 -17.69
N VAL A 136 -21.25 16.96 -17.47
CA VAL A 136 -21.01 18.15 -18.29
C VAL A 136 -20.71 17.77 -19.74
N CYS A 137 -19.87 16.74 -19.94
CA CYS A 137 -19.56 16.23 -21.28
C CYS A 137 -20.79 15.63 -21.97
N GLU A 138 -21.61 14.86 -21.27
CA GLU A 138 -22.86 14.30 -21.79
C GLU A 138 -23.85 15.40 -22.22
N ALA A 139 -23.99 16.46 -21.43
CA ALA A 139 -24.82 17.61 -21.79
C ALA A 139 -24.31 18.34 -23.04
N ALA A 140 -22.99 18.55 -23.14
CA ALA A 140 -22.37 19.16 -24.31
C ALA A 140 -22.54 18.31 -25.58
N LEU A 141 -22.38 16.99 -25.47
CA LEU A 141 -22.60 16.05 -26.57
C LEU A 141 -24.06 16.05 -27.05
N SER A 142 -25.01 16.09 -26.12
CA SER A 142 -26.44 16.18 -26.44
C SER A 142 -26.77 17.46 -27.22
N SER A 143 -26.26 18.61 -26.76
CA SER A 143 -26.43 19.89 -27.45
C SER A 143 -25.80 19.89 -28.84
N LEU A 144 -24.61 19.30 -28.99
CA LEU A 144 -23.95 19.17 -30.28
C LEU A 144 -24.75 18.30 -31.25
N ASP A 145 -25.33 17.20 -30.78
CA ASP A 145 -26.16 16.32 -31.60
C ASP A 145 -27.44 17.04 -32.09
N GLU A 146 -28.08 17.80 -31.21
CA GLU A 146 -29.23 18.63 -31.58
C GLU A 146 -28.84 19.67 -32.66
N GLY A 147 -27.71 20.36 -32.47
CA GLY A 147 -27.17 21.31 -33.45
C GLY A 147 -26.87 20.67 -34.80
N LYS A 148 -26.26 19.48 -34.80
CA LYS A 148 -25.98 18.68 -36.00
C LYS A 148 -27.28 18.33 -36.73
N ASN A 149 -28.29 17.85 -36.01
CA ASN A 149 -29.57 17.46 -36.58
C ASN A 149 -30.31 18.67 -37.19
N LYS A 150 -30.26 19.83 -36.54
CA LYS A 150 -30.78 21.09 -37.11
C LYS A 150 -30.07 21.47 -38.40
N CYS A 151 -28.74 21.42 -38.43
CA CYS A 151 -27.95 21.75 -39.62
C CYS A 151 -28.26 20.80 -40.79
N ILE A 152 -28.43 19.50 -40.52
CA ILE A 152 -28.85 18.51 -41.52
C ILE A 152 -30.22 18.88 -42.10
N ALA A 153 -31.20 19.21 -41.24
CA ALA A 153 -32.54 19.59 -41.69
C ALA A 153 -32.53 20.86 -42.56
N GLU A 154 -31.74 21.87 -42.18
CA GLU A 154 -31.57 23.10 -42.97
C GLU A 154 -30.91 22.82 -44.32
N THR A 155 -29.89 21.96 -44.36
CA THR A 155 -29.21 21.55 -45.59
C THR A 155 -30.16 20.85 -46.55
N ILE A 156 -31.01 19.94 -46.04
CA ILE A 156 -32.05 19.28 -46.84
C ILE A 156 -33.03 20.31 -47.42
N ARG A 157 -33.46 21.28 -46.61
CA ARG A 157 -34.36 22.36 -47.05
C ARG A 157 -33.71 23.19 -48.18
N TYR A 158 -32.49 23.66 -47.99
CA TYR A 158 -31.77 24.44 -49.02
C TYR A 158 -31.57 23.66 -50.31
N LYS A 159 -31.26 22.36 -50.22
CA LYS A 159 -31.13 21.51 -51.41
C LYS A 159 -32.44 21.43 -52.20
N LYS A 160 -33.59 21.36 -51.51
CA LYS A 160 -34.92 21.35 -52.14
C LYS A 160 -35.24 22.70 -52.78
N GLU A 161 -34.96 23.81 -52.10
CA GLU A 161 -35.14 25.16 -52.64
C GLU A 161 -34.28 25.38 -53.90
N LEU A 162 -33.02 24.97 -53.87
CA LEU A 162 -32.11 25.06 -55.02
C LEU A 162 -32.63 24.28 -56.22
N GLU A 163 -33.14 23.07 -56.01
CA GLU A 163 -33.73 22.25 -57.07
C GLU A 163 -34.98 22.90 -57.67
N ASN A 164 -35.83 23.52 -56.84
CA ASN A 164 -36.98 24.27 -57.33
C ASN A 164 -36.55 25.49 -58.17
N VAL A 165 -35.55 26.25 -57.72
CA VAL A 165 -35.00 27.38 -58.48
C VAL A 165 -34.43 26.91 -59.82
N ARG A 166 -33.72 25.77 -59.85
CA ARG A 166 -33.20 25.18 -61.09
C ARG A 166 -34.34 24.83 -62.06
N LYS A 167 -35.41 24.20 -61.58
CA LYS A 167 -36.60 23.88 -62.40
C LYS A 167 -37.26 25.14 -62.94
N ASN A 168 -37.47 26.16 -62.11
CA ASN A 168 -38.05 27.43 -62.54
C ASN A 168 -37.18 28.11 -63.60
N LYS A 169 -35.85 28.10 -63.43
CA LYS A 169 -34.92 28.65 -64.42
C LYS A 169 -35.00 27.90 -65.75
N SER A 170 -35.03 26.57 -65.73
CA SER A 170 -35.18 25.77 -66.95
C SER A 170 -36.51 26.06 -67.66
N GLN A 171 -37.61 26.20 -66.90
CA GLN A 171 -38.91 26.56 -67.46
C GLN A 171 -38.89 27.94 -68.11
N MET A 172 -38.32 28.94 -67.43
CA MET A 172 -38.20 30.30 -67.96
C MET A 172 -37.39 30.34 -69.27
N VAL A 173 -36.32 29.55 -69.38
CA VAL A 173 -35.54 29.42 -70.62
C VAL A 173 -36.37 28.80 -71.74
N GLU A 174 -37.20 27.80 -71.44
CA GLU A 174 -38.09 27.18 -72.42
C GLU A 174 -39.18 28.15 -72.89
N ASP A 175 -39.78 28.89 -71.95
CA ASP A 175 -40.79 29.90 -72.26
C ASP A 175 -40.20 31.04 -73.11
N GLN A 176 -38.98 31.48 -72.77
CA GLN A 176 -38.25 32.46 -73.59
C GLN A 176 -38.04 31.96 -75.03
N ARG A 177 -37.61 30.70 -75.20
CA ARG A 177 -37.42 30.11 -76.54
C ARG A 177 -38.72 30.09 -77.35
N LYS A 178 -39.85 29.75 -76.72
CA LYS A 178 -41.17 29.77 -77.37
C LYS A 178 -41.56 31.17 -77.82
N VAL A 179 -41.39 32.17 -76.95
CA VAL A 179 -41.68 33.57 -77.29
C VAL A 179 -40.80 34.06 -78.44
N GLU A 180 -39.50 33.73 -78.44
CA GLU A 180 -38.59 34.07 -79.55
C GLU A 180 -39.02 33.42 -80.87
N GLN A 181 -39.48 32.16 -80.82
CA GLN A 181 -39.99 31.46 -81.99
C GLN A 181 -41.30 32.07 -82.52
N GLU A 182 -42.26 32.38 -81.65
CA GLU A 182 -43.51 33.06 -82.01
C GLU A 182 -43.24 34.44 -82.62
N LEU A 183 -42.28 35.19 -82.06
CA LEU A 183 -41.87 36.49 -82.58
C LEU A 183 -41.29 36.38 -83.99
N LEU A 184 -40.43 35.38 -84.25
CA LEU A 184 -39.90 35.10 -85.59
C LEU A 184 -40.99 34.74 -86.58
N GLU A 185 -41.97 33.91 -86.17
CA GLU A 185 -43.11 33.54 -87.01
C GLU A 185 -43.96 34.76 -87.38
N VAL A 186 -44.26 35.63 -86.41
CA VAL A 186 -45.01 36.88 -86.64
C VAL A 186 -44.22 37.82 -87.55
N ALA A 187 -42.93 37.99 -87.31
CA ALA A 187 -42.06 38.83 -88.15
C ALA A 187 -42.01 38.33 -89.60
N TYR A 188 -41.94 37.01 -89.80
CA TYR A 188 -41.99 36.39 -91.13
C TYR A 188 -43.33 36.66 -91.82
N LYS A 189 -44.46 36.39 -91.16
CA LYS A 189 -45.81 36.65 -91.71
C LYS A 189 -46.00 38.12 -92.08
N TRP A 190 -45.53 39.04 -91.22
CA TRP A 190 -45.55 40.47 -91.48
C TRP A 190 -44.74 40.84 -92.73
N SER A 191 -43.53 40.27 -92.89
CA SER A 191 -42.70 40.50 -94.07
C SER A 191 -43.36 40.03 -95.37
N VAL A 192 -44.05 38.87 -95.34
CA VAL A 192 -44.81 38.36 -96.50
C VAL A 192 -45.94 39.32 -96.86
N LEU A 193 -46.76 39.71 -95.88
CA LEU A 193 -47.87 40.66 -96.09
C LEU A 193 -47.40 42.00 -96.63
N CYS A 194 -46.29 42.55 -96.11
CA CYS A 194 -45.70 43.78 -96.64
C CYS A 194 -45.26 43.61 -98.10
N SER A 195 -44.66 42.48 -98.44
CA SER A 195 -44.22 42.21 -99.81
C SER A 195 -45.40 42.07 -100.77
N GLU A 196 -46.45 41.35 -100.38
CA GLU A 196 -47.70 41.22 -101.15
C GLU A 196 -48.35 42.59 -101.36
N TYR A 197 -48.49 43.39 -100.30
CA TYR A 197 -49.01 44.75 -100.40
C TYR A 197 -48.19 45.63 -101.36
N GLU A 198 -46.86 45.53 -101.32
CA GLU A 198 -46.00 46.28 -102.22
C GLU A 198 -46.15 45.83 -103.68
N LEU A 199 -46.27 44.53 -103.94
CA LEU A 199 -46.53 43.97 -105.27
C LEU A 199 -47.88 44.45 -105.82
N ASP A 200 -48.95 44.36 -105.02
CA ASP A 200 -50.29 44.81 -105.40
C ASP A 200 -50.30 46.32 -105.71
N ARG A 201 -49.61 47.12 -104.88
CA ARG A 201 -49.45 48.56 -105.09
C ARG A 201 -48.73 48.86 -106.41
N MET A 202 -47.72 48.07 -106.78
CA MET A 202 -47.00 48.24 -108.05
C MET A 202 -47.88 47.85 -109.25
N ALA A 203 -48.64 46.74 -109.14
CA ALA A 203 -49.58 46.31 -110.17
C ALA A 203 -50.70 47.34 -110.42
N ALA A 204 -51.25 47.93 -109.36
CA ALA A 204 -52.27 48.98 -109.46
C ALA A 204 -51.77 50.28 -110.11
N ARG A 205 -50.46 50.54 -110.08
CA ARG A 205 -49.84 51.73 -110.71
C ARG A 205 -49.46 51.53 -112.18
N ASN A 206 -49.35 50.28 -112.64
CA ASN A 206 -49.07 49.93 -114.03
C ASN A 206 -50.23 49.10 -114.63
N PRO A 207 -51.41 49.70 -114.85
CA PRO A 207 -52.48 49.01 -115.57
C PRO A 207 -52.08 48.85 -117.03
N SER A 208 -52.04 47.61 -117.52
CA SER A 208 -51.91 47.28 -118.94
C SER A 208 -53.09 47.79 -119.76
#